data_AF-A0A8E0S1R8-F1
#
_entry.id   AF-A0A8E0S1R8-F1
#
_cell.length_a   1.000
_cell.length_b   1.000
_cell.length_c   1.000
_cell.angle_alpha   90.00
_cell.angle_beta   90.00
_cell.angle_gamma   90.00
#
_symmetry.space_group_name_H-M   'P 1'
#
loop_
_entity.id
_entity.type
_entity.pdbx_description
1 polymer ?
#
loop_
_entity_poly.entity_id
_entity_poly.type
_entity_poly.pdbx_seq_one_letter_code
_entity_poly.pdbx_strand_id
1 'polypeptide(L)'
;MMTENKTEADHYPLLVIGAGIGRTGTTSLKCALEILYQMPCYHMTTVVYEHQNHVQLWIKLYDLMEQDPNGDLPEDVIREIFRGYSSTTDNPGCTIYKQLMKMYPDAKVWLNEILRSICPIQKGLERSVRSNSLLHSDFD
;
A
#
# COMPACT_ATOMS: atom_id res chain seq x y z
N MET A 1 14.50 -26.73 24.01
CA MET A 1 13.57 -25.59 23.88
C MET A 1 14.31 -24.54 23.08
N MET A 2 13.92 -24.33 21.82
CA MET A 2 14.59 -23.39 20.94
C MET A 2 14.25 -21.97 21.40
N THR A 3 15.28 -21.22 21.76
CA THR A 3 15.19 -19.78 22.02
C THR A 3 15.21 -19.07 20.68
N GLU A 4 14.03 -18.68 20.18
CA GLU A 4 13.94 -17.81 19.01
C GLU A 4 14.32 -16.39 19.42
N ASN A 5 15.53 -16.00 19.03
CA ASN A 5 16.06 -14.65 19.11
C ASN A 5 15.26 -13.74 18.16
N LYS A 6 14.22 -13.10 18.68
CA LYS A 6 13.47 -12.05 17.99
C LYS A 6 14.23 -10.72 18.13
N THR A 7 15.37 -10.59 17.45
CA THR A 7 16.19 -9.37 17.54
C THR A 7 17.03 -9.14 16.27
N GLU A 8 16.39 -9.11 15.10
CA GLU A 8 17.04 -8.70 13.83
C GLU A 8 16.00 -8.15 12.81
N ALA A 9 14.97 -7.47 13.30
CA ALA A 9 13.95 -6.81 12.45
C ALA A 9 14.34 -5.37 12.06
N ASP A 10 15.64 -5.09 11.96
CA ASP A 10 16.15 -3.79 11.55
C ASP A 10 16.31 -3.76 10.03
N HIS A 11 15.40 -3.01 9.40
CA HIS A 11 15.57 -2.40 8.07
C HIS A 11 15.74 -3.35 6.87
N TYR A 12 14.85 -4.32 6.70
CA TYR A 12 14.73 -4.96 5.38
C TYR A 12 14.10 -3.98 4.37
N PRO A 13 14.79 -3.65 3.26
CA PRO A 13 14.22 -2.82 2.22
C PRO A 13 13.05 -3.55 1.54
N LEU A 14 12.11 -2.79 0.97
CA LEU A 14 11.06 -3.40 0.13
C LEU A 14 11.71 -4.09 -1.07
N LEU A 15 11.37 -5.37 -1.27
CA LEU A 15 11.84 -6.19 -2.39
C LEU A 15 10.87 -6.14 -3.58
N VAL A 16 9.56 -6.00 -3.29
CA VAL A 16 8.51 -5.96 -4.31
C VAL A 16 7.51 -4.84 -4.04
N ILE A 17 7.27 -4.01 -5.05
CA ILE A 17 6.28 -2.92 -5.04
C ILE A 17 5.12 -3.29 -5.95
N GLY A 18 3.97 -3.59 -5.37
CA GLY A 18 2.71 -3.82 -6.09
C GLY A 18 2.03 -2.50 -6.43
N ALA A 19 1.99 -2.17 -7.72
CA ALA A 19 1.38 -0.95 -8.25
C ALA A 19 -0.09 -1.12 -8.68
N GLY A 20 -0.67 -2.32 -8.55
CA GLY A 20 -2.07 -2.53 -8.91
C GLY A 20 -3.05 -2.15 -7.80
N ILE A 21 -4.16 -1.58 -8.24
CA ILE A 21 -5.28 -1.14 -7.40
C ILE A 21 -6.07 -2.33 -6.84
N GLY A 22 -6.84 -2.11 -5.79
CA GLY A 22 -7.72 -3.13 -5.21
C GLY A 22 -8.63 -3.79 -6.24
N ARG A 23 -9.00 -5.06 -5.95
CA ARG A 23 -9.85 -5.91 -6.80
C ARG A 23 -9.19 -6.46 -8.08
N THR A 24 -7.88 -6.26 -8.25
CA THR A 24 -7.09 -6.79 -9.38
C THR A 24 -6.31 -8.07 -9.03
N GLY A 25 -6.75 -8.82 -8.00
CA GLY A 25 -6.04 -10.01 -7.51
C GLY A 25 -4.90 -9.71 -6.52
N THR A 26 -4.90 -8.52 -5.91
CA THR A 26 -3.89 -8.08 -4.93
C THR A 26 -3.77 -9.01 -3.74
N THR A 27 -4.88 -9.56 -3.23
CA THR A 27 -4.86 -10.52 -2.11
C THR A 27 -4.17 -11.83 -2.49
N SER A 28 -4.39 -12.35 -3.70
CA SER A 28 -3.69 -13.55 -4.17
C SER A 28 -2.19 -13.28 -4.32
N LEU A 29 -1.82 -12.09 -4.81
CA LEU A 29 -0.42 -11.68 -4.91
C LEU A 29 0.23 -11.54 -3.53
N LYS A 30 -0.46 -10.94 -2.55
CA LYS A 30 -0.01 -10.88 -1.14
C LYS A 30 0.36 -12.28 -0.64
N CYS A 31 -0.55 -13.24 -0.76
CA CYS A 31 -0.30 -14.62 -0.31
C CYS A 31 0.89 -15.26 -1.02
N ALA A 32 1.03 -15.07 -2.34
CA ALA A 32 2.15 -15.61 -3.10
C ALA A 32 3.50 -15.01 -2.66
N LEU A 33 3.55 -13.70 -2.39
CA LEU A 33 4.75 -13.02 -1.91
C LEU A 33 5.14 -13.47 -0.50
N GLU A 34 4.17 -13.64 0.39
CA GLU A 34 4.40 -14.13 1.75
C GLU A 34 4.95 -15.56 1.75
N ILE A 35 4.46 -16.42 0.84
CA ILE A 35 5.00 -17.78 0.65
C ILE A 35 6.43 -17.73 0.11
N LEU A 36 6.68 -16.90 -0.91
CA LEU A 36 7.97 -16.86 -1.62
C LEU A 36 9.09 -16.28 -0.74
N TYR A 37 8.80 -15.18 -0.04
CA TYR A 37 9.80 -14.45 0.74
C TYR A 37 9.77 -14.79 2.23
N GLN A 38 8.79 -15.58 2.70
CA GLN A 38 8.62 -15.94 4.11
C GLN A 38 8.60 -14.71 5.05
N MET A 39 8.08 -13.60 4.53
CA MET A 39 8.06 -12.29 5.17
C MET A 39 6.71 -11.62 4.86
N PRO A 40 6.20 -10.74 5.75
CA PRO A 40 4.88 -10.18 5.58
C PRO A 40 4.83 -9.20 4.38
N CYS A 41 3.66 -9.15 3.75
CA CYS A 41 3.36 -8.22 2.66
C CYS A 41 2.29 -7.21 3.10
N TYR A 42 2.62 -5.92 3.00
CA TYR A 42 1.71 -4.83 3.32
C TYR A 42 0.51 -4.83 2.36
N HIS A 43 -0.70 -4.66 2.88
CA HIS A 43 -1.94 -4.71 2.10
C HIS A 43 -3.04 -3.86 2.76
N MET A 44 -4.14 -3.54 2.05
CA MET A 44 -5.26 -2.79 2.62
C MET A 44 -5.79 -3.41 3.93
N THR A 45 -5.83 -4.74 3.98
CA THR A 45 -6.24 -5.50 5.17
C THR A 45 -5.38 -5.22 6.39
N THR A 46 -4.09 -4.91 6.19
CA THR A 46 -3.18 -4.53 7.27
C THR A 46 -3.64 -3.23 7.92
N VAL A 47 -4.02 -2.22 7.14
CA VAL A 47 -4.55 -0.95 7.67
C VAL A 47 -5.87 -1.17 8.42
N VAL A 48 -6.75 -2.01 7.88
CA VAL A 48 -8.09 -2.23 8.44
C VAL A 48 -8.06 -3.06 9.73
N TYR A 49 -7.24 -4.12 9.78
CA TYR A 49 -7.34 -5.14 10.82
C TYR A 49 -6.12 -5.20 11.75
N GLU A 50 -4.93 -4.81 11.31
CA GLU A 50 -3.68 -5.02 12.05
C GLU A 50 -3.12 -3.71 12.62
N HIS A 51 -3.15 -2.63 11.82
CA HIS A 51 -2.48 -1.37 12.10
C HIS A 51 -3.40 -0.18 11.82
N GLN A 52 -4.47 -0.06 12.61
CA GLN A 52 -5.40 1.07 12.50
C GLN A 52 -4.72 2.42 12.76
N ASN A 53 -3.62 2.45 13.51
CA ASN A 53 -2.79 3.64 13.72
C ASN A 53 -2.14 4.14 12.41
N HIS A 54 -1.94 3.28 11.40
CA HIS A 54 -1.40 3.70 10.12
C HIS A 54 -2.37 4.61 9.35
N VAL A 55 -3.67 4.62 9.68
CA VAL A 55 -4.65 5.51 9.04
C VAL A 55 -4.21 6.97 9.15
N GLN A 56 -3.72 7.41 10.32
CA GLN A 56 -3.26 8.78 10.52
C GLN A 56 -1.99 9.11 9.73
N LEU A 57 -1.07 8.15 9.61
CA LEU A 57 0.13 8.29 8.79
C LEU A 57 -0.23 8.44 7.30
N TRP A 58 -1.17 7.63 6.83
CA TRP A 58 -1.66 7.70 5.45
C TRP A 58 -2.45 8.99 5.16
N ILE A 59 -3.28 9.47 6.09
CA ILE A 59 -3.95 10.77 5.97
C ILE A 59 -2.90 11.88 5.78
N LYS A 60 -1.88 11.92 6.64
CA LYS A 60 -0.78 12.90 6.52
C LYS A 60 -0.09 12.84 5.15
N LEU A 61 0.15 11.65 4.60
CA LEU A 61 0.73 11.50 3.26
C LEU A 61 -0.22 12.01 2.17
N TYR A 62 -1.51 11.68 2.25
CA TYR A 62 -2.49 12.14 1.27
C TYR A 62 -2.70 13.66 1.29
N ASP A 63 -2.73 14.28 2.46
CA ASP A 63 -2.82 15.75 2.59
C ASP A 63 -1.65 16.45 1.90
N LEU A 64 -0.43 15.87 2.01
CA LEU A 64 0.75 16.39 1.32
C LEU A 64 0.68 16.18 -0.20
N MET A 65 0.18 15.02 -0.66
CA MET A 65 -0.04 14.75 -2.08
C MET A 65 -1.09 15.66 -2.69
N GLU A 66 -2.10 16.08 -1.92
CA GLU A 66 -3.12 17.03 -2.38
C GLU A 66 -2.53 18.44 -2.54
N GLN A 67 -1.64 18.85 -1.62
CA GLN A 67 -0.95 20.14 -1.68
C GLN A 67 0.09 20.19 -2.81
N ASP A 68 0.87 19.13 -2.99
CA ASP A 68 1.83 19.00 -4.08
C ASP A 68 1.83 17.57 -4.67
N PRO A 69 1.08 17.34 -5.76
CA PRO A 69 0.99 16.03 -6.40
C PRO A 69 2.30 15.46 -6.95
N ASN A 70 3.32 16.31 -7.15
CA ASN A 70 4.64 15.91 -7.65
C ASN A 70 5.73 16.01 -6.58
N GLY A 71 5.37 16.47 -5.38
CA GLY A 71 6.28 16.65 -4.27
C GLY A 71 6.81 15.32 -3.74
N ASP A 72 8.02 15.36 -3.20
CA ASP A 72 8.57 14.21 -2.47
C ASP A 72 7.87 14.09 -1.11
N LEU A 73 7.48 12.86 -0.77
CA LEU A 73 6.85 12.55 0.51
C LEU A 73 7.89 12.29 1.60
N PRO A 74 7.55 12.55 2.88
CA PRO A 74 8.46 12.32 4.00
C PRO A 74 8.87 10.84 4.09
N GLU A 75 10.14 10.56 3.79
CA GLU A 75 10.69 9.21 3.76
C GLU A 75 10.63 8.51 5.12
N ASP A 76 10.75 9.26 6.22
CA ASP A 76 10.67 8.76 7.59
C ASP A 76 9.29 8.15 7.88
N VAL A 77 8.22 8.84 7.48
CA VAL A 77 6.84 8.36 7.62
C VAL A 77 6.62 7.11 6.77
N ILE A 78 7.16 7.09 5.55
CA ILE A 78 7.06 5.93 4.65
C ILE A 78 7.80 4.72 5.25
N ARG A 79 9.02 4.91 5.77
CA ARG A 79 9.79 3.86 6.43
C ARG A 79 9.08 3.33 7.67
N GLU A 80 8.39 4.18 8.42
CA GLU A 80 7.58 3.76 9.57
C GLU A 80 6.43 2.84 9.14
N ILE A 81 5.66 3.23 8.11
CA ILE A 81 4.54 2.44 7.60
C ILE A 81 4.97 1.05 7.13
N PHE A 82 6.08 0.96 6.40
CA PHE A 82 6.55 -0.29 5.81
C PHE A 82 7.54 -1.05 6.70
N ARG A 83 7.74 -0.62 7.95
CA ARG A 83 8.67 -1.28 8.86
C ARG A 83 8.25 -2.73 9.08
N GLY A 84 9.16 -3.66 8.81
CA GLY A 84 8.95 -5.10 8.99
C GLY A 84 8.25 -5.79 7.81
N TYR A 85 7.90 -5.06 6.74
CA TYR A 85 7.32 -5.62 5.52
C TYR A 85 8.36 -5.75 4.41
N SER A 86 8.31 -6.85 3.67
CA SER A 86 9.22 -7.10 2.53
C SER A 86 8.62 -6.69 1.18
N SER A 87 7.30 -6.51 1.13
CA SER A 87 6.59 -6.16 -0.08
C SER A 87 5.31 -5.39 0.24
N THR A 88 4.75 -4.70 -0.75
CA THR A 88 3.45 -4.03 -0.63
C THR A 88 2.57 -4.35 -1.82
N THR A 89 1.26 -4.49 -1.61
CA THR A 89 0.25 -4.67 -2.66
C THR A 89 -1.05 -3.97 -2.26
N ASP A 90 -1.93 -3.67 -3.22
CA ASP A 90 -3.18 -2.92 -2.98
C ASP A 90 -2.94 -1.50 -2.45
N ASN A 91 -4.05 -0.79 -2.25
CA ASN A 91 -4.12 0.45 -1.52
C ASN A 91 -3.79 0.20 -0.03
N PRO A 92 -3.28 1.22 0.67
CA PRO A 92 -2.82 2.50 0.15
C PRO A 92 -1.43 2.45 -0.55
N GLY A 93 -0.64 1.39 -0.38
CA GLY A 93 0.74 1.34 -0.89
C GLY A 93 0.91 1.56 -2.40
N CYS A 94 -0.05 1.12 -3.22
CA CYS A 94 0.00 1.31 -4.66
C CYS A 94 -0.10 2.79 -5.11
N THR A 95 -0.62 3.70 -4.27
CA THR A 95 -0.81 5.11 -4.65
C THR A 95 0.51 5.88 -4.68
N ILE A 96 1.48 5.46 -3.86
CA ILE A 96 2.81 6.10 -3.72
C ILE A 96 3.93 5.29 -4.39
N TYR A 97 3.61 4.39 -5.33
CA TYR A 97 4.59 3.48 -5.95
C TYR A 97 5.80 4.20 -6.55
N LYS A 98 5.62 5.41 -7.12
CA LYS A 98 6.73 6.20 -7.67
C LYS A 98 7.72 6.64 -6.59
N GLN A 99 7.22 7.02 -5.42
CA GLN A 99 8.07 7.38 -4.29
C GLN A 99 8.79 6.15 -3.75
N LEU A 100 8.10 5.01 -3.67
CA LEU A 100 8.70 3.74 -3.26
C LEU A 100 9.81 3.30 -4.22
N MET A 101 9.64 3.50 -5.53
CA MET A 101 10.69 3.21 -6.52
C MET A 101 11.92 4.10 -6.34
N LYS A 102 11.74 5.37 -5.95
CA LYS A 102 12.87 6.27 -5.64
C LYS A 102 13.60 5.82 -4.37
N MET A 103 12.85 5.45 -3.33
CA MET A 103 13.41 5.04 -2.03
C MET A 103 14.06 3.66 -2.04
N TYR A 104 13.50 2.73 -2.83
CA TYR A 104 13.93 1.34 -2.94
C TYR A 104 14.23 1.00 -4.41
N PRO A 105 15.36 1.50 -4.96
CA PRO A 105 15.67 1.34 -6.39
C PRO A 105 15.89 -0.11 -6.83
N ASP A 106 16.26 -0.99 -5.90
CA ASP A 106 16.45 -2.43 -6.17
C ASP A 106 15.13 -3.24 -6.11
N ALA A 107 14.03 -2.61 -5.69
CA ALA A 107 12.74 -3.26 -5.57
C ALA A 107 12.13 -3.54 -6.96
N LYS A 108 11.59 -4.74 -7.16
CA LYS A 108 10.88 -5.08 -8.39
C LYS A 108 9.45 -4.53 -8.34
N VAL A 109 9.03 -3.85 -9.40
CA VAL A 109 7.67 -3.32 -9.51
C VAL A 109 6.78 -4.33 -10.23
N TRP A 110 5.64 -4.65 -9.62
CA TRP A 110 4.63 -5.54 -10.19
C TRP A 110 3.34 -4.78 -10.46
N LEU A 111 2.85 -4.82 -11.70
CA LEU A 111 1.55 -4.27 -12.06
C LEU A 111 0.59 -5.42 -12.42
N ASN A 112 -0.41 -5.63 -11.59
CA ASN A 112 -1.56 -6.47 -11.91
C ASN A 112 -2.67 -5.60 -12.52
N GLU A 113 -2.85 -5.72 -13.82
CA GLU A 113 -3.96 -5.11 -14.54
C GLU A 113 -5.07 -6.14 -14.81
N ILE A 114 -6.32 -5.71 -14.69
CA ILE A 114 -7.42 -6.44 -15.30
C ILE A 114 -7.44 -6.03 -16.77
N LEU A 115 -7.41 -7.01 -17.69
CA LEU A 115 -7.64 -6.77 -19.11
C LEU A 115 -8.91 -5.90 -19.25
N ARG A 116 -8.73 -4.68 -19.80
CA ARG A 116 -9.75 -3.61 -19.89
C ARG A 116 -11.08 -4.06 -20.54
N SER A 117 -11.07 -5.19 -21.22
CA SER A 117 -12.19 -5.74 -21.98
C SER A 117 -13.27 -6.45 -21.16
N ILE A 118 -13.09 -6.76 -19.85
CA ILE A 118 -14.02 -7.68 -19.15
C ILE A 118 -14.66 -7.14 -17.86
N CYS A 119 -14.25 -6.02 -17.27
CA CYS A 119 -14.67 -5.72 -15.88
C CYS A 119 -15.36 -4.36 -15.63
N PRO A 120 -16.67 -4.36 -15.29
CA PRO A 120 -17.40 -3.18 -14.80
C PRO A 120 -16.87 -2.60 -13.47
N ILE A 121 -15.95 -3.30 -12.79
CA ILE A 121 -15.46 -2.97 -11.44
C ILE A 121 -14.64 -1.68 -11.41
N GLN A 122 -13.93 -1.32 -12.47
CA GLN A 122 -13.17 -0.04 -12.51
C GLN A 122 -14.11 1.17 -12.44
N LYS A 123 -15.26 1.11 -13.14
CA LYS A 123 -16.32 2.13 -13.02
C LYS A 123 -16.96 2.13 -11.62
N GLY A 124 -17.02 0.97 -10.96
CA GLY A 124 -17.50 0.84 -9.58
C GLY A 124 -16.57 1.47 -8.55
N LEU A 125 -15.26 1.31 -8.71
CA LEU A 125 -14.26 1.88 -7.81
C LEU A 125 -14.20 3.41 -7.93
N GLU A 126 -14.22 3.96 -9.15
CA GLU A 126 -14.33 5.41 -9.38
C GLU A 126 -15.60 6.01 -8.76
N ARG A 127 -16.72 5.26 -8.79
CA ARG A 127 -17.98 5.67 -8.14
C ARG A 127 -17.92 5.57 -6.63
N SER A 128 -17.33 4.52 -6.07
CA SER A 128 -17.26 4.29 -4.62
C SER A 128 -16.31 5.27 -3.92
N VAL A 129 -15.21 5.65 -4.56
CA VAL A 129 -14.30 6.68 -4.03
C VAL A 129 -14.95 8.06 -4.10
N ARG A 130 -15.67 8.38 -5.18
CA ARG A 130 -16.43 9.65 -5.31
C ARG A 130 -17.67 9.74 -4.42
N SER A 131 -18.31 8.62 -4.08
CA SER A 131 -19.47 8.66 -3.19
C SER A 131 -19.10 8.97 -1.74
N ASN A 132 -17.87 8.66 -1.31
CA ASN A 132 -17.40 9.01 0.04
C ASN A 132 -16.97 10.49 0.16
N SER A 133 -16.63 11.17 -0.93
CA SER A 133 -16.31 12.60 -0.93
C SER A 133 -17.55 13.52 -0.94
N LEU A 134 -18.77 12.97 -1.05
CA LEU A 134 -20.02 13.74 -1.12
C LEU A 134 -20.87 13.66 0.16
N LEU A 135 -20.36 13.06 1.25
CA LEU A 135 -21.10 12.95 2.51
C LEU A 135 -20.72 14.01 3.56
N HIS A 136 -20.03 15.10 3.17
CA HIS A 136 -19.63 16.19 4.08
C HIS A 136 -20.16 17.57 3.66
N SER A 137 -21.19 17.65 2.81
CA SER A 137 -21.74 18.96 2.37
C SER A 137 -23.20 19.23 2.72
N ASP A 138 -23.90 18.37 3.48
CA ASP A 138 -25.33 18.54 3.78
C ASP A 138 -25.65 18.55 5.29
N PHE A 139 -24.98 19.42 6.06
CA PHE A 139 -25.47 19.91 7.34
C PHE A 139 -25.14 21.40 7.48
N ASP A 140 -26.01 22.23 6.93
CA ASP A 140 -26.36 23.58 7.39
C ASP A 140 -27.87 23.76 7.22
#